data_AF-A0A2D7X4J2-F1
#
_entry.id   AF-A0A2D7X4J2-F1
#
_cell.length_a   1.000
_cell.length_b   1.000
_cell.length_c   1.000
_cell.angle_alpha   90.00
_cell.angle_beta   90.00
_cell.angle_gamma   90.00
#
_symmetry.space_group_name_H-M   'P 1'
#
loop_
_entity.id
_entity.type
_entity.pdbx_description
1 polymer ?
#
loop_
_entity_poly.entity_id
_entity_poly.type
_entity_poly.pdbx_seq_one_letter_code
_entity_poly.pdbx_strand_id
1 'polypeptide(L)'
;MKIKMNTKAMCNVLEDIQMKGKYHNGDTAKNSQLSNYAMLELHDDNTLTAYNADMTTICSIRIPIIEAEGDERPLVTIEIDKTLKYLKTFSDTVTLDIGSYIKVSDDSSTASLPLVVSHPNASMIARIQGYEIDEDNPRFSKVQFETSIITTSDNLTDAVKRCDVLNNARYRFDVNVEDNTFMISSERSPTDRIETSVGFTDVKGESSTVEVTGQFHKFFRANTPVRIHLRDESPVVWEGLGRILVKAPYLAR
;
A
#
# COMPACT_ATOMS: atom_id res chain seq x y z
N MET A 1 -9.44 10.44 22.80
CA MET A 1 -8.06 9.97 22.51
C MET A 1 -7.26 11.11 21.94
N LYS A 2 -5.98 11.25 22.29
CA LYS A 2 -5.08 12.20 21.63
C LYS A 2 -3.87 11.49 21.06
N ILE A 3 -3.48 11.85 19.84
CA ILE A 3 -2.31 11.29 19.16
C ILE A 3 -1.45 12.44 18.67
N LYS A 4 -0.21 12.52 19.17
CA LYS A 4 0.76 13.51 18.74
C LYS A 4 1.76 12.89 17.77
N MET A 5 1.98 13.55 16.64
CA MET A 5 2.81 13.01 15.57
C MET A 5 3.45 14.10 14.73
N ASN A 6 4.47 13.71 13.96
CA ASN A 6 5.06 14.58 12.95
C ASN A 6 4.09 14.76 11.77
N THR A 7 3.76 16.01 11.46
CA THR A 7 2.79 16.38 10.42
C THR A 7 3.21 15.88 9.04
N LYS A 8 4.50 16.00 8.70
CA LYS A 8 5.03 15.55 7.42
C LYS A 8 4.96 14.02 7.29
N ALA A 9 5.27 13.28 8.36
CA ALA A 9 5.14 11.83 8.37
C ALA A 9 3.69 11.39 8.13
N MET A 10 2.73 12.01 8.81
CA MET A 10 1.31 11.70 8.61
C MET A 10 0.82 12.05 7.19
N CYS A 11 1.20 13.22 6.67
CA CYS A 11 0.91 13.59 5.28
C CYS A 11 1.44 12.55 4.29
N ASN A 12 2.68 12.09 4.49
CA ASN A 12 3.28 11.08 3.63
C ASN A 12 2.52 9.75 3.69
N VAL A 13 2.13 9.30 4.89
CA VAL A 13 1.33 8.08 5.05
C VAL A 13 0.01 8.19 4.33
N LEU A 14 -0.71 9.31 4.50
CA LEU A 14 -2.00 9.52 3.87
C LEU A 14 -1.91 9.61 2.34
N GLU A 15 -0.86 10.23 1.80
CA GLU A 15 -0.62 10.26 0.36
C GLU A 15 -0.29 8.87 -0.21
N ASP A 16 0.48 8.07 0.52
CA ASP A 16 0.89 6.73 0.09
C ASP A 16 -0.26 5.72 0.18
N ILE A 17 -1.00 5.71 1.29
CA ILE A 17 -2.13 4.79 1.53
C ILE A 17 -3.29 5.06 0.57
N GLN A 18 -3.38 6.27 0.00
CA GLN A 18 -4.35 6.62 -1.03
C GLN A 18 -4.04 5.91 -2.36
N MET A 19 -2.78 5.55 -2.59
CA MET A 19 -2.27 4.88 -3.78
C MET A 19 -2.66 5.58 -5.10
N LYS A 20 -2.67 6.93 -5.11
CA LYS A 20 -2.94 7.71 -6.33
C LYS A 20 -1.96 7.33 -7.46
N GLY A 21 -2.49 7.03 -8.64
CA GLY A 21 -1.67 6.60 -9.77
C GLY A 21 -2.48 6.14 -10.97
N LYS A 22 -1.81 5.44 -11.89
CA LYS A 22 -2.43 4.86 -13.09
C LYS A 22 -3.11 3.53 -12.74
N TYR A 23 -4.35 3.36 -13.16
CA TYR A 23 -5.16 2.15 -12.99
C TYR A 23 -5.74 1.71 -14.34
N HIS A 24 -5.75 0.40 -14.58
CA HIS A 24 -6.33 -0.19 -15.78
C HIS A 24 -7.85 0.05 -15.81
N ASN A 25 -8.40 0.41 -16.97
CA ASN A 25 -9.81 0.73 -17.16
C ASN A 25 -10.52 -0.06 -18.28
N GLY A 26 -9.92 -1.17 -18.73
CA GLY A 26 -10.37 -1.96 -19.88
C GLY A 26 -9.41 -1.86 -21.05
N ASP A 27 -9.29 -0.66 -21.63
CA ASP A 27 -8.45 -0.45 -22.83
C ASP A 27 -7.17 0.34 -22.53
N THR A 28 -7.20 1.18 -21.50
CA THR A 28 -6.13 2.13 -21.17
C THR A 28 -5.93 2.25 -19.67
N ALA A 29 -4.86 2.94 -19.27
CA ALA A 29 -4.73 3.41 -17.91
C ALA A 29 -5.40 4.79 -17.74
N LYS A 30 -6.11 4.98 -16.63
CA LYS A 30 -6.60 6.28 -16.14
C LYS A 30 -6.02 6.58 -14.77
N ASN A 31 -5.83 7.86 -14.47
CA ASN A 31 -5.48 8.26 -13.11
C ASN A 31 -6.66 8.00 -12.18
N SER A 32 -6.41 7.29 -11.10
CA SER A 32 -7.37 6.98 -10.04
C SER A 32 -6.63 6.82 -8.71
N GLN A 33 -7.34 6.38 -7.69
CA GLN A 33 -6.84 6.08 -6.36
C GLN A 33 -7.57 4.87 -5.79
N LEU A 34 -7.03 4.28 -4.72
CA LEU A 34 -7.63 3.11 -4.06
C LEU A 34 -8.98 3.47 -3.43
N SER A 35 -8.97 4.41 -2.49
CA SER A 35 -10.16 5.03 -1.91
C SER A 35 -9.79 6.38 -1.32
N ASN A 36 -10.77 7.24 -1.04
CA ASN A 36 -10.55 8.50 -0.31
C ASN A 36 -10.67 8.35 1.22
N TYR A 37 -10.62 7.13 1.74
CA TYR A 37 -10.78 6.86 3.17
C TYR A 37 -9.56 6.12 3.69
N ALA A 38 -9.19 6.42 4.93
CA ALA A 38 -8.20 5.63 5.67
C ALA A 38 -8.77 5.28 7.04
N MET A 39 -8.53 4.04 7.48
CA MET A 39 -8.78 3.62 8.85
C MET A 39 -7.46 3.70 9.61
N LEU A 40 -7.44 4.37 10.76
CA LEU A 40 -6.27 4.49 11.60
C LEU A 40 -6.48 3.65 12.86
N GLU A 41 -5.45 2.88 13.23
CA GLU A 41 -5.41 2.04 14.41
C GLU A 41 -4.20 2.42 15.26
N LEU A 42 -4.43 2.75 16.52
CA LEU A 42 -3.37 3.01 17.48
C LEU A 42 -2.96 1.71 18.18
N HIS A 43 -1.66 1.47 18.27
CA HIS A 43 -1.08 0.32 18.96
C HIS A 43 -0.34 0.73 20.25
N ASP A 44 -0.14 -0.23 21.15
CA ASP A 44 0.49 -0.02 22.47
C ASP A 44 1.96 0.39 22.41
N ASP A 45 2.64 0.10 21.31
CA ASP A 45 4.06 0.37 21.13
C ASP A 45 4.33 1.77 20.56
N ASN A 46 3.40 2.72 20.78
CA ASN A 46 3.44 4.07 20.21
C ASN A 46 3.61 4.05 18.69
N THR A 47 2.84 3.20 18.03
CA THR A 47 2.72 3.21 16.57
C THR A 47 1.28 3.39 16.13
N LEU A 48 1.13 3.98 14.95
CA LEU A 48 -0.13 4.15 14.27
C LEU A 48 -0.08 3.39 12.95
N THR A 49 -1.05 2.52 12.72
CA THR A 49 -1.23 1.89 11.41
C THR A 49 -2.37 2.56 10.66
N ALA A 50 -2.08 3.04 9.45
CA ALA A 50 -3.09 3.47 8.50
C ALA A 50 -3.42 2.32 7.55
N TYR A 51 -4.69 2.08 7.29
CA TYR A 51 -5.21 1.08 6.37
C TYR A 51 -6.06 1.75 5.28
N ASN A 52 -6.00 1.21 4.08
CA ASN A 52 -6.94 1.54 2.99
C ASN A 52 -7.20 0.29 2.16
N ALA A 53 -8.37 0.22 1.52
CA ALA A 53 -8.75 -0.93 0.70
C ALA A 53 -9.82 -0.59 -0.35
N ASP A 54 -9.83 -1.40 -1.40
CA ASP A 54 -10.98 -1.64 -2.27
C ASP A 54 -11.30 -3.14 -2.31
N MET A 55 -12.12 -3.57 -3.26
CA MET A 55 -12.52 -4.98 -3.41
C MET A 55 -11.37 -5.91 -3.85
N THR A 56 -10.26 -5.35 -4.35
CA THR A 56 -9.15 -6.07 -5.01
C THR A 56 -7.79 -5.77 -4.38
N THR A 57 -7.64 -4.67 -3.67
CA THR A 57 -6.37 -4.17 -3.15
C THR A 57 -6.56 -3.74 -1.71
N ILE A 58 -5.57 -4.02 -0.88
CA ILE A 58 -5.53 -3.65 0.52
C ILE A 58 -4.11 -3.32 0.93
N CYS A 59 -3.92 -2.27 1.71
CA CYS A 59 -2.61 -1.88 2.17
C CYS A 59 -2.63 -1.33 3.60
N SER A 60 -1.48 -1.46 4.27
CA SER A 60 -1.22 -0.85 5.56
C SER A 60 0.15 -0.16 5.59
N ILE A 61 0.22 0.93 6.33
CA ILE A 61 1.48 1.61 6.66
C ILE A 61 1.49 1.86 8.17
N ARG A 62 2.47 1.28 8.86
CA ARG A 62 2.71 1.47 10.29
C ARG A 62 3.83 2.48 10.48
N ILE A 63 3.58 3.52 11.26
CA ILE A 63 4.55 4.56 11.60
C ILE A 63 4.66 4.76 13.11
N PRO A 64 5.84 5.15 13.62
CA PRO A 64 5.96 5.62 15.00
C PRO A 64 5.21 6.94 15.18
N ILE A 65 4.68 7.15 16.39
CA ILE A 65 4.12 8.43 16.84
C ILE A 65 4.96 9.00 18.00
N ILE A 66 4.72 10.25 18.37
CA ILE A 66 5.46 10.92 19.45
C ILE A 66 4.92 10.47 20.81
N GLU A 67 3.61 10.58 21.00
CA GLU A 67 2.90 10.18 22.22
C GLU A 67 1.42 10.00 21.91
N ALA A 68 0.75 9.16 22.70
CA ALA A 68 -0.70 9.04 22.70
C ALA A 68 -1.25 9.06 24.13
N GLU A 69 -2.45 9.63 24.27
CA GLU A 69 -3.21 9.68 25.53
C GLU A 69 -4.62 9.10 25.33
N GLY A 70 -5.05 8.27 26.28
CA GLY A 70 -6.40 7.72 26.36
C GLY A 70 -6.41 6.20 26.57
N ASP A 71 -7.44 5.70 27.25
CA ASP A 71 -7.56 4.29 27.64
C ASP A 71 -8.16 3.39 26.53
N GLU A 72 -8.82 3.99 25.54
CA GLU A 72 -9.42 3.28 24.41
C GLU A 72 -8.46 3.26 23.22
N ARG A 73 -8.45 2.17 22.45
CA ARG A 73 -7.72 2.02 21.18
C ARG A 73 -8.72 2.10 20.01
N PRO A 74 -9.28 3.28 19.68
CA PRO A 74 -10.29 3.39 18.67
C PRO A 74 -9.66 3.18 17.30
N LEU A 75 -10.39 2.41 16.49
CA LEU A 75 -10.29 2.45 15.05
C LEU A 75 -11.04 3.71 14.58
N VAL A 76 -10.33 4.64 13.97
CA VAL A 76 -10.93 5.87 13.44
C VAL A 76 -10.88 5.88 11.93
N THR A 77 -11.99 6.21 11.27
CA THR A 77 -12.00 6.42 9.81
C THR A 77 -11.95 7.91 9.51
N ILE A 78 -11.07 8.28 8.57
CA ILE A 78 -10.92 9.65 8.08
C ILE A 78 -11.13 9.73 6.58
N GLU A 79 -11.49 10.91 6.08
CA GLU A 79 -11.44 11.24 4.66
C GLU A 79 -10.04 11.80 4.32
N ILE A 80 -9.30 11.10 3.47
CA ILE A 80 -7.87 11.36 3.20
C ILE A 80 -7.66 12.78 2.65
N ASP A 81 -8.33 13.13 1.54
CA ASP A 81 -8.11 14.41 0.86
C ASP A 81 -8.43 15.60 1.77
N LYS A 82 -9.51 15.49 2.55
CA LYS A 82 -9.90 16.51 3.52
C LYS A 82 -8.86 16.61 4.62
N THR A 83 -8.51 15.51 5.28
CA THR A 83 -7.51 15.53 6.36
C THR A 83 -6.16 16.05 5.88
N LEU A 84 -5.69 15.64 4.70
CA LEU A 84 -4.47 16.16 4.07
C LEU A 84 -4.51 17.68 3.87
N LYS A 85 -5.64 18.23 3.41
CA LYS A 85 -5.79 19.68 3.22
C LYS A 85 -5.59 20.44 4.52
N TYR A 86 -6.09 19.93 5.64
CA TYR A 86 -5.87 20.56 6.94
C TYR A 86 -4.46 20.32 7.45
N LEU A 87 -3.96 19.08 7.46
CA LEU A 87 -2.61 18.78 7.96
C LEU A 87 -1.53 19.63 7.29
N LYS A 88 -1.66 19.92 5.99
CA LYS A 88 -0.71 20.75 5.24
C LYS A 88 -0.64 22.22 5.70
N THR A 89 -1.58 22.69 6.51
CA THR A 89 -1.55 24.05 7.09
C THR A 89 -0.95 24.09 8.50
N PHE A 90 -0.68 22.95 9.12
CA PHE A 90 -0.09 22.86 10.45
C PHE A 90 1.44 22.81 10.38
N SER A 91 2.07 23.17 11.50
CA SER A 91 3.52 23.12 11.69
C SER A 91 4.05 21.68 11.84
N ASP A 92 5.32 21.52 12.25
CA ASP A 92 6.04 20.23 12.24
C ASP A 92 5.36 19.13 13.07
N THR A 93 4.70 19.49 14.17
CA THR A 93 4.03 18.55 15.07
C THR A 93 2.57 18.90 15.21
N VAL A 94 1.71 17.90 15.17
CA VAL A 94 0.26 18.05 15.31
C VAL A 94 -0.30 17.04 16.30
N THR A 95 -1.35 17.46 17.00
CA THR A 95 -2.16 16.58 17.86
C THR A 95 -3.50 16.33 17.19
N LEU A 96 -3.86 15.06 17.05
CA LEU A 96 -5.19 14.60 16.67
C LEU A 96 -5.96 14.21 17.94
N ASP A 97 -6.96 15.00 18.31
CA ASP A 97 -7.87 14.70 19.42
C ASP A 97 -9.18 14.13 18.84
N ILE A 98 -9.40 12.84 19.08
CA ILE A 98 -10.48 12.02 18.55
C ILE A 98 -11.56 11.90 19.64
N GLY A 99 -12.71 12.53 19.38
CA GLY A 99 -13.92 12.48 20.22
C GLY A 99 -15.17 12.29 19.35
N SER A 100 -16.16 13.18 19.42
CA SER A 100 -17.32 13.18 18.51
C SER A 100 -16.99 13.73 17.10
N TYR A 101 -15.82 14.34 16.97
CA TYR A 101 -15.20 14.82 15.74
C TYR A 101 -13.68 14.71 15.92
N ILE A 102 -12.91 14.92 14.86
CA ILE A 102 -11.45 14.95 14.93
C ILE A 102 -11.04 16.41 15.04
N LYS A 103 -10.37 16.77 16.14
CA LYS A 103 -9.73 18.06 16.30
C LYS A 103 -8.26 17.92 15.93
N VAL A 104 -7.80 18.75 15.01
CA VAL A 104 -6.40 18.83 14.58
C VAL A 104 -5.84 20.13 15.16
N SER A 105 -4.79 20.06 15.97
CA SER A 105 -4.23 21.25 16.61
C SER A 105 -2.71 21.23 16.72
N ASP A 106 -2.10 22.41 16.61
CA ASP A 106 -0.73 22.71 17.05
C ASP A 106 -0.76 23.86 18.07
N ASP A 107 0.40 24.45 18.39
CA ASP A 107 0.50 25.53 19.37
C ASP A 107 -0.23 26.82 18.95
N SER A 108 -0.51 26.99 17.66
CA SER A 108 -1.04 28.23 17.09
C SER A 108 -2.49 28.12 16.61
N SER A 109 -2.88 26.92 16.18
CA SER A 109 -4.04 26.72 15.33
C SER A 109 -4.84 25.50 15.76
N THR A 110 -6.12 25.51 15.44
CA THR A 110 -7.02 24.40 15.67
C THR A 110 -8.01 24.31 14.51
N ALA A 111 -8.21 23.10 14.00
CA ALA A 111 -9.23 22.77 13.01
C ALA A 111 -10.10 21.62 13.50
N SER A 112 -11.34 21.56 13.01
CA SER A 112 -12.28 20.47 13.31
C SER A 112 -12.69 19.77 12.01
N LEU A 113 -12.60 18.45 12.03
CA LEU A 113 -12.91 17.54 10.94
C LEU A 113 -14.04 16.61 11.37
N PRO A 114 -15.04 16.36 10.51
CA PRO A 114 -16.05 15.36 10.82
C PRO A 114 -15.42 13.97 10.89
N LEU A 115 -15.92 13.13 11.78
CA LEU A 115 -15.63 11.71 11.76
C LEU A 115 -16.36 11.03 10.61
N VAL A 116 -15.71 10.07 9.98
CA VAL A 116 -16.36 9.16 9.03
C VAL A 116 -16.82 7.94 9.81
N VAL A 117 -18.09 7.56 9.62
CA VAL A 117 -18.72 6.44 10.35
C VAL A 117 -17.95 5.13 10.15
N SER A 118 -17.57 4.84 8.90
CA SER A 118 -16.88 3.61 8.55
C SER A 118 -16.16 3.72 7.22
N HIS A 119 -15.04 2.99 7.10
CA HIS A 119 -14.41 2.78 5.81
C HIS A 119 -15.31 1.91 4.89
N PRO A 120 -15.52 2.25 3.60
CA PRO A 120 -16.41 1.50 2.72
C PRO A 120 -16.04 0.01 2.57
N ASN A 121 -14.74 -0.29 2.65
CA ASN A 121 -14.18 -1.64 2.53
C ASN A 121 -13.59 -2.14 3.87
N ALA A 122 -14.23 -1.83 5.01
CA ALA A 122 -13.73 -2.23 6.33
C ALA A 122 -13.55 -3.76 6.48
N SER A 123 -14.41 -4.57 5.84
CA SER A 123 -14.28 -6.04 5.83
C SER A 123 -13.03 -6.53 5.13
N MET A 124 -12.56 -5.81 4.10
CA MET A 124 -11.26 -6.07 3.49
C MET A 124 -10.16 -5.70 4.47
N ILE A 125 -10.20 -4.49 5.06
CA ILE A 125 -9.20 -4.02 6.05
C ILE A 125 -8.97 -5.04 7.16
N ALA A 126 -10.04 -5.60 7.72
CA ALA A 126 -10.00 -6.62 8.76
C ALA A 126 -9.15 -7.85 8.40
N ARG A 127 -8.92 -8.13 7.10
CA ARG A 127 -8.08 -9.25 6.64
C ARG A 127 -6.58 -9.02 6.82
N ILE A 128 -6.13 -7.77 7.00
CA ILE A 128 -4.70 -7.45 7.23
C ILE A 128 -4.41 -6.82 8.60
N GLN A 129 -5.44 -6.63 9.43
CA GLN A 129 -5.23 -6.16 10.80
C GLN A 129 -4.48 -7.22 11.61
N GLY A 130 -3.38 -6.82 12.25
CA GLY A 130 -2.48 -7.74 12.95
C GLY A 130 -1.82 -8.79 12.04
N TYR A 131 -1.88 -8.61 10.72
CA TYR A 131 -1.26 -9.53 9.79
C TYR A 131 0.26 -9.35 9.78
N GLU A 132 0.95 -10.45 10.06
CA GLU A 132 2.40 -10.57 9.95
C GLU A 132 2.71 -11.70 8.97
N ILE A 133 3.76 -11.52 8.17
CA ILE A 133 4.19 -12.54 7.22
C ILE A 133 5.20 -13.45 7.92
N ASP A 134 4.85 -14.73 8.01
CA ASP A 134 5.78 -15.78 8.39
C ASP A 134 6.78 -16.00 7.25
N GLU A 135 8.08 -15.74 7.50
CA GLU A 135 9.12 -15.89 6.47
C GLU A 135 9.31 -17.34 6.01
N ASP A 136 9.06 -18.31 6.90
CA ASP A 136 9.21 -19.73 6.61
C ASP A 136 7.98 -20.31 5.90
N ASN A 137 6.81 -19.70 6.13
CA ASN A 137 5.53 -20.16 5.57
C ASN A 137 4.62 -18.97 5.18
N PRO A 138 5.02 -18.16 4.20
CA PRO A 138 4.33 -16.93 3.86
C PRO A 138 2.93 -17.24 3.32
N ARG A 139 1.92 -16.73 4.01
CA ARG A 139 0.51 -17.02 3.74
C ARG A 139 -0.34 -15.78 3.80
N PHE A 140 -1.27 -15.61 2.87
CA PHE A 140 -2.35 -14.63 2.99
C PHE A 140 -3.70 -15.33 2.88
N SER A 141 -4.51 -15.23 3.93
CA SER A 141 -5.77 -15.98 4.05
C SER A 141 -5.52 -17.49 3.88
N LYS A 142 -6.12 -18.13 2.87
CA LYS A 142 -5.94 -19.56 2.58
C LYS A 142 -4.81 -19.86 1.61
N VAL A 143 -4.16 -18.84 1.05
CA VAL A 143 -3.11 -18.99 0.05
C VAL A 143 -1.76 -19.03 0.75
N GLN A 144 -1.03 -20.13 0.56
CA GLN A 144 0.42 -20.19 0.83
C GLN A 144 1.16 -19.80 -0.45
N PHE A 145 2.15 -18.93 -0.33
CA PHE A 145 2.97 -18.48 -1.44
C PHE A 145 4.09 -19.49 -1.72
N GLU A 146 4.42 -19.62 -3.00
CA GLU A 146 5.39 -20.59 -3.51
C GLU A 146 6.71 -19.90 -3.85
N THR A 147 6.70 -18.59 -4.12
CA THR A 147 7.88 -17.79 -4.44
C THR A 147 8.02 -16.61 -3.48
N SER A 148 9.25 -16.29 -3.11
CA SER A 148 9.62 -15.07 -2.41
C SER A 148 10.81 -14.43 -3.11
N ILE A 149 10.71 -13.15 -3.48
CA ILE A 149 11.77 -12.39 -4.14
C ILE A 149 12.00 -11.06 -3.44
N ILE A 150 13.27 -10.70 -3.23
CA ILE A 150 13.66 -9.43 -2.61
C ILE A 150 14.27 -8.53 -3.68
N THR A 151 13.66 -7.38 -3.93
CA THR A 151 14.12 -6.34 -4.83
C THR A 151 14.15 -4.99 -4.11
N THR A 152 14.41 -3.91 -4.83
CA THR A 152 14.24 -2.55 -4.30
C THR A 152 13.06 -1.85 -4.95
N SER A 153 12.45 -0.94 -4.22
CA SER A 153 11.40 -0.03 -4.72
C SER A 153 11.84 0.80 -5.94
N ASP A 154 13.13 1.14 -6.06
CA ASP A 154 13.68 1.83 -7.23
C ASP A 154 13.67 0.92 -8.47
N ASN A 155 14.12 -0.34 -8.32
CA ASN A 155 14.10 -1.32 -9.41
C ASN A 155 12.66 -1.58 -9.89
N LEU A 156 11.70 -1.71 -8.96
CA LEU A 156 10.28 -1.83 -9.29
C LEU A 156 9.76 -0.59 -10.01
N THR A 157 10.12 0.59 -9.52
CA THR A 157 9.69 1.86 -10.12
C THR A 157 10.20 2.02 -11.54
N ASP A 158 11.46 1.70 -11.79
CA ASP A 158 12.06 1.82 -13.12
C ASP A 158 11.51 0.79 -14.09
N ALA A 159 11.28 -0.44 -13.64
CA ALA A 159 10.62 -1.47 -14.44
C ALA A 159 9.19 -1.05 -14.83
N VAL A 160 8.39 -0.58 -13.86
CA VAL A 160 7.02 -0.13 -14.13
C VAL A 160 7.00 1.09 -15.05
N LYS A 161 7.88 2.08 -14.87
CA LYS A 161 7.97 3.24 -15.76
C LYS A 161 8.19 2.85 -17.22
N ARG A 162 8.99 1.81 -17.49
CA ARG A 162 9.21 1.28 -18.84
C ARG A 162 7.93 0.66 -19.40
N CYS A 163 7.25 -0.16 -18.61
CA CYS A 163 5.97 -0.76 -18.99
C CYS A 163 4.84 0.27 -19.17
N ASP A 164 4.91 1.40 -18.45
CA ASP A 164 3.92 2.48 -18.47
C ASP A 164 3.84 3.23 -19.80
N VAL A 165 4.82 3.03 -20.70
CA VAL A 165 4.79 3.53 -22.09
C VAL A 165 3.58 2.97 -22.84
N LEU A 166 3.18 1.72 -22.55
CA LEU A 166 1.98 1.11 -23.11
C LEU A 166 0.69 1.64 -22.49
N ASN A 167 0.73 2.52 -21.48
CA ASN A 167 -0.46 3.12 -20.86
C ASN A 167 -1.63 2.12 -20.65
N ASN A 168 -1.32 0.93 -20.11
CA ASN A 168 -2.28 -0.13 -19.84
C ASN A 168 -2.45 -0.36 -18.32
N ALA A 169 -1.40 -0.10 -17.53
CA ALA A 169 -1.34 -0.36 -16.09
C ALA A 169 -1.70 -1.81 -15.71
N ARG A 170 -1.39 -2.75 -16.60
CA ARG A 170 -1.41 -4.21 -16.40
C ARG A 170 0.04 -4.68 -16.41
N TYR A 171 0.41 -5.47 -15.42
CA TYR A 171 1.79 -5.88 -15.19
C TYR A 171 1.83 -7.37 -14.90
N ARG A 172 2.46 -8.13 -15.79
CA ARG A 172 2.75 -9.54 -15.57
C ARG A 172 4.14 -9.68 -14.96
N PHE A 173 4.18 -10.30 -13.81
CA PHE A 173 5.38 -10.68 -13.07
C PHE A 173 5.70 -12.11 -13.48
N ASP A 174 6.92 -12.34 -13.92
CA ASP A 174 7.41 -13.65 -14.33
C ASP A 174 8.73 -13.89 -13.58
N VAL A 175 8.69 -14.78 -12.59
CA VAL A 175 9.85 -15.16 -11.78
C VAL A 175 10.22 -16.58 -12.14
N ASN A 176 11.43 -16.75 -12.65
CA ASN A 176 12.00 -18.06 -12.92
C ASN A 176 13.20 -18.28 -11.99
N VAL A 177 13.04 -19.21 -11.05
CA VAL A 177 14.03 -19.50 -10.02
C VAL A 177 15.22 -20.27 -10.58
N GLU A 178 14.99 -21.17 -11.54
CA GLU A 178 16.05 -21.98 -12.16
C GLU A 178 17.00 -21.12 -13.00
N ASP A 179 16.43 -20.21 -13.80
CA ASP A 179 17.18 -19.27 -14.64
C ASP A 179 17.64 -18.03 -13.87
N ASN A 180 17.24 -17.89 -12.60
CA ASN A 180 17.51 -16.74 -11.75
C ASN A 180 17.10 -15.41 -12.41
N THR A 181 15.86 -15.34 -12.90
CA THR A 181 15.31 -14.15 -13.57
C THR A 181 14.02 -13.66 -12.93
N PHE A 182 13.85 -12.34 -12.95
CA PHE A 182 12.61 -11.67 -12.62
C PHE A 182 12.30 -10.62 -13.67
N MET A 183 11.19 -10.81 -14.37
CA MET A 183 10.72 -9.94 -15.43
C MET A 183 9.40 -9.30 -15.04
N ILE A 184 9.25 -8.02 -15.39
CA ILE A 184 7.94 -7.36 -15.42
C ILE A 184 7.64 -7.04 -16.88
N SER A 185 6.43 -7.36 -17.29
CA SER A 185 5.95 -7.10 -18.65
C SER A 185 4.57 -6.44 -18.65
N SER A 186 4.26 -5.74 -19.73
CA SER A 186 2.96 -5.17 -20.02
C SER A 186 2.66 -5.46 -21.49
N GLU A 187 1.42 -5.85 -21.78
CA GLU A 187 1.00 -6.26 -23.12
C GLU A 187 -0.40 -5.73 -23.41
N ARG A 188 -0.59 -5.20 -24.62
CA ARG A 188 -1.92 -4.91 -25.21
C ARG A 188 -2.29 -5.90 -26.31
N SER A 189 -1.27 -6.36 -27.05
CA SER A 189 -1.36 -7.36 -28.10
C SER A 189 -0.01 -8.06 -28.25
N PRO A 190 0.08 -9.20 -28.94
CA PRO A 190 1.34 -9.92 -29.13
C PRO A 190 2.47 -9.09 -29.77
N THR A 191 2.11 -8.07 -30.56
CA THR A 191 3.06 -7.16 -31.21
C THR A 191 3.27 -5.83 -30.46
N ASP A 192 2.45 -5.53 -29.46
CA ASP A 192 2.50 -4.30 -28.64
C ASP A 192 2.71 -4.69 -27.17
N ARG A 193 3.96 -5.05 -26.87
CA ARG A 193 4.41 -5.54 -25.56
C ARG A 193 5.75 -4.95 -25.16
N ILE A 194 5.94 -4.76 -23.86
CA ILE A 194 7.21 -4.34 -23.26
C ILE A 194 7.54 -5.33 -22.15
N GLU A 195 8.78 -5.80 -22.16
CA GLU A 195 9.33 -6.68 -21.13
C GLU A 195 10.61 -6.06 -20.60
N THR A 196 10.82 -6.09 -19.28
CA THR A 196 12.01 -5.56 -18.64
C THR A 196 12.44 -6.44 -17.49
N SER A 197 13.75 -6.67 -17.39
CA SER A 197 14.34 -7.32 -16.23
C SER A 197 14.32 -6.39 -15.03
N VAL A 198 14.07 -6.96 -13.86
CA VAL A 198 14.08 -6.28 -12.57
C VAL A 198 15.26 -6.81 -11.77
N GLY A 199 16.15 -5.92 -11.31
CA GLY A 199 17.23 -6.33 -10.41
C GLY A 199 16.66 -6.81 -9.07
N PHE A 200 17.16 -7.93 -8.56
CA PHE A 200 16.77 -8.47 -7.25
C PHE A 200 18.02 -8.99 -6.52
N THR A 201 17.93 -9.11 -5.19
CA THR A 201 19.03 -9.51 -4.32
C THR A 201 18.90 -10.96 -3.83
N ASP A 202 17.68 -11.47 -3.75
CA ASP A 202 17.41 -12.85 -3.28
C ASP A 202 16.12 -13.36 -3.92
N VAL A 203 16.07 -14.67 -4.21
CA VAL A 203 14.88 -15.37 -4.70
C VAL A 203 14.86 -16.78 -4.13
N LYS A 204 13.68 -17.22 -3.66
CA LYS A 204 13.47 -18.54 -3.05
C LYS A 204 12.14 -19.13 -3.48
N GLY A 205 12.07 -20.46 -3.46
CA GLY A 205 10.85 -21.22 -3.73
C GLY A 205 10.75 -21.70 -5.17
N GLU A 206 9.54 -21.72 -5.73
CA GLU A 206 9.26 -22.19 -7.09
C GLU A 206 9.09 -21.02 -8.06
N SER A 207 9.23 -21.26 -9.35
CA SER A 207 8.92 -20.26 -10.38
C SER A 207 7.43 -19.92 -10.36
N SER A 208 7.07 -18.66 -10.58
CA SER A 208 5.68 -18.24 -10.63
C SER A 208 5.42 -17.09 -11.57
N THR A 209 4.21 -17.06 -12.10
CA THR A 209 3.68 -16.00 -12.95
C THR A 209 2.37 -15.46 -12.38
N VAL A 210 2.29 -14.15 -12.26
CA VAL A 210 1.05 -13.49 -11.85
C VAL A 210 0.91 -12.15 -12.53
N GLU A 211 -0.32 -11.83 -12.92
CA GLU A 211 -0.64 -10.52 -13.46
C GLU A 211 -1.38 -9.68 -12.42
N VAL A 212 -1.04 -8.39 -12.34
CA VAL A 212 -1.68 -7.43 -11.43
C VAL A 212 -1.92 -6.11 -12.14
N THR A 213 -2.86 -5.32 -11.62
CA THR A 213 -3.18 -4.00 -12.19
C THR A 213 -3.00 -2.84 -11.22
N GLY A 214 -2.70 -1.69 -11.78
CA GLY A 214 -2.71 -0.41 -11.08
C GLY A 214 -1.43 -0.09 -10.34
N GLN A 215 -1.50 0.91 -9.48
CA GLN A 215 -0.36 1.44 -8.74
C GLN A 215 0.11 0.46 -7.66
N PHE A 216 1.42 0.20 -7.59
CA PHE A 216 2.08 -0.52 -6.49
C PHE A 216 3.49 0.03 -6.20
N HIS A 217 4.27 0.37 -7.23
CA HIS A 217 5.67 0.78 -7.08
C HIS A 217 5.88 2.04 -6.21
N LYS A 218 5.05 3.08 -6.35
CA LYS A 218 5.09 4.31 -5.52
C LYS A 218 4.65 4.12 -4.06
N PHE A 219 4.08 2.96 -3.71
CA PHE A 219 3.69 2.68 -2.34
C PHE A 219 4.92 2.50 -1.44
N PHE A 220 6.08 2.16 -2.00
CA PHE A 220 7.33 2.05 -1.27
C PHE A 220 8.18 3.29 -1.57
N ARG A 221 8.63 3.99 -0.52
CA ARG A 221 9.42 5.22 -0.63
C ARG A 221 10.91 4.94 -0.48
N ALA A 222 11.72 5.82 -1.06
CA ALA A 222 13.18 5.73 -1.13
C ALA A 222 13.63 4.42 -1.79
N ASN A 223 14.94 4.15 -1.83
CA ASN A 223 15.51 2.89 -2.32
C ASN A 223 15.47 1.82 -1.21
N THR A 224 14.27 1.38 -0.82
CA THR A 224 14.08 0.42 0.28
C THR A 224 13.93 -1.00 -0.25
N PRO A 225 14.39 -2.03 0.49
CA PRO A 225 14.10 -3.41 0.17
C PRO A 225 12.59 -3.67 0.19
N VAL A 226 12.12 -4.38 -0.83
CA VAL A 226 10.74 -4.85 -0.97
C VAL A 226 10.78 -6.34 -1.23
N ARG A 227 10.17 -7.10 -0.34
CA ARG A 227 9.94 -8.53 -0.52
C ARG A 227 8.59 -8.74 -1.20
N ILE A 228 8.55 -9.63 -2.17
CA ILE A 228 7.34 -9.93 -2.95
C ILE A 228 7.08 -11.42 -2.84
N HIS A 229 5.88 -11.76 -2.36
CA HIS A 229 5.42 -13.14 -2.28
C HIS A 229 4.41 -13.41 -3.39
N LEU A 230 4.66 -14.49 -4.12
CA LEU A 230 3.95 -14.82 -5.35
C LEU A 230 3.52 -16.29 -5.34
N ARG A 231 2.46 -16.53 -6.10
CA ARG A 231 1.97 -17.83 -6.51
C ARG A 231 1.13 -17.63 -7.77
N ASP A 232 1.14 -18.61 -8.65
CA ASP A 232 0.34 -18.57 -9.88
C ASP A 232 -1.12 -18.23 -9.60
N GLU A 233 -1.63 -17.27 -10.37
CA GLU A 233 -3.03 -16.82 -10.34
C GLU A 233 -3.58 -16.49 -8.94
N SER A 234 -2.70 -16.11 -8.01
CA SER A 234 -3.01 -15.86 -6.61
C SER A 234 -2.74 -14.39 -6.24
N PRO A 235 -3.22 -13.91 -5.08
CA PRO A 235 -2.88 -12.57 -4.62
C PRO A 235 -1.37 -12.36 -4.54
N VAL A 236 -0.91 -11.14 -4.79
CA VAL A 236 0.49 -10.76 -4.61
C VAL A 236 0.61 -9.95 -3.33
N VAL A 237 1.60 -10.29 -2.51
CA VAL A 237 1.93 -9.53 -1.29
C VAL A 237 3.28 -8.86 -1.49
N TRP A 238 3.31 -7.54 -1.33
CA TRP A 238 4.53 -6.77 -1.20
C TRP A 238 4.71 -6.35 0.26
N GLU A 239 5.88 -6.64 0.80
CA GLU A 239 6.29 -6.32 2.15
C GLU A 239 7.52 -5.40 2.11
N GLY A 240 7.47 -4.34 2.90
CA GLY A 240 8.60 -3.46 3.15
C GLY A 240 8.56 -2.95 4.58
N LEU A 241 9.52 -2.08 4.94
CA LEU A 241 9.63 -1.57 6.31
C LEU A 241 8.34 -0.86 6.76
N GLY A 242 7.58 -1.52 7.65
CA GLY A 242 6.29 -1.03 8.15
C GLY A 242 5.20 -0.92 7.09
N ARG A 243 5.33 -1.62 5.95
CA ARG A 243 4.42 -1.49 4.81
C ARG A 243 4.02 -2.85 4.28
N ILE A 244 2.72 -3.07 4.16
CA ILE A 244 2.16 -4.27 3.52
C ILE A 244 1.18 -3.82 2.45
N LEU A 245 1.30 -4.41 1.27
CA LEU A 245 0.37 -4.24 0.16
C LEU A 245 -0.04 -5.62 -0.33
N VAL A 246 -1.33 -5.87 -0.44
CA VAL A 246 -1.87 -7.08 -1.05
C VAL A 246 -2.76 -6.70 -2.21
N LYS A 247 -2.56 -7.34 -3.37
CA LYS A 247 -3.41 -7.15 -4.54
C LYS A 247 -3.90 -8.49 -5.06
N ALA A 248 -5.17 -8.55 -5.42
CA ALA A 248 -5.75 -9.66 -6.15
C ALA A 248 -5.08 -9.76 -7.55
N PRO A 249 -4.96 -10.98 -8.09
CA PRO A 249 -4.48 -11.17 -9.45
C PRO A 249 -5.49 -10.57 -10.44
N TYR A 250 -4.98 -10.10 -11.57
CA TYR A 250 -5.80 -9.75 -12.70
C TYR A 250 -6.25 -11.03 -13.41
N LEU A 251 -7.56 -11.26 -13.42
CA LEU A 251 -8.18 -12.34 -14.18
C LEU A 251 -8.81 -11.72 -15.42
N ALA A 252 -8.21 -11.95 -16.59
CA ALA A 252 -8.83 -11.58 -17.86
C ALA A 252 -10.18 -12.31 -17.95
N ARG A 253 -11.28 -11.56 -17.98
CA ARG A 253 -12.62 -12.08 -18.24
C ARG A 253 -12.95 -11.98 -19.72
#